data_AF-A0A925JKP9-F1
#
_entry.id   AF-A0A925JKP9-F1
#
_cell.length_a   1.000
_cell.length_b   1.000
_cell.length_c   1.000
_cell.angle_alpha   90.00
_cell.angle_beta   90.00
_cell.angle_gamma   90.00
#
_symmetry.space_group_name_H-M   'P 1'
#
loop_
_entity.id
_entity.type
_entity.pdbx_description
1 polymer ?
#
loop_
_entity_poly.entity_id
_entity_poly.type
_entity_poly.pdbx_seq_one_letter_code
_entity_poly.pdbx_strand_id
1 'polypeptide(L)'
;AAWITGLRREQSGARADVPLLDESDARRAKLNPLADWTWGDVWHYIGQNAVPYNALHDAFFPSIGCEPCTRAISLGEDFRSGRWWWEDENAKECGLHVKSIDSHEEETKA
;
A
#
# COMPACT_ATOMS: atom_id res chain seq x y z
N ALA A 1 3.17 -19.93 7.71
CA ALA A 1 1.98 -19.09 7.97
C ALA A 1 1.96 -17.95 6.94
N ALA A 2 0.79 -17.45 6.54
CA ALA A 2 0.68 -16.41 5.53
C ALA A 2 -0.46 -15.43 5.84
N TRP A 3 -0.42 -14.26 5.22
CA TRP A 3 -1.47 -13.24 5.24
C TRP A 3 -1.74 -12.68 3.85
N ILE A 4 -2.96 -12.20 3.66
CA ILE A 4 -3.39 -11.52 2.43
C ILE A 4 -3.28 -10.02 2.66
N THR A 5 -2.78 -9.28 1.67
CA THR A 5 -2.77 -7.81 1.70
C THR A 5 -3.49 -7.21 0.49
N GLY A 6 -3.88 -5.94 0.61
CA GLY A 6 -4.47 -5.15 -0.48
C GLY A 6 -3.46 -4.29 -1.25
N LEU A 7 -2.17 -4.65 -1.25
CA LEU A 7 -1.15 -3.95 -2.04
C LEU A 7 -1.44 -4.10 -3.54
N ARG A 8 -1.33 -3.00 -4.28
CA ARG A 8 -1.46 -2.97 -5.75
C ARG A 8 -0.35 -2.13 -6.37
N ARG A 9 0.13 -2.50 -7.55
CA ARG A 9 1.27 -1.87 -8.22
C ARG A 9 1.01 -0.41 -8.61
N GLU A 10 -0.24 -0.08 -8.97
CA GLU A 10 -0.65 1.27 -9.38
C GLU A 10 -0.62 2.30 -8.23
N GLN A 11 -0.57 1.88 -6.97
CA GLN A 11 -0.80 2.78 -5.84
C GLN A 11 0.33 3.81 -5.59
N SER A 12 1.55 3.52 -6.01
CA SER A 12 2.73 4.39 -5.84
C SER A 12 3.96 3.77 -6.50
N GLY A 13 4.98 4.57 -6.81
CA GLY A 13 6.26 4.07 -7.33
C GLY A 13 6.91 2.99 -6.44
N ALA A 14 6.88 3.14 -5.12
CA ALA A 14 7.43 2.15 -4.18
C ALA A 14 6.74 0.77 -4.22
N ARG A 15 5.55 0.68 -4.81
CA ARG A 15 4.75 -0.56 -4.91
C ARG A 15 4.73 -1.14 -6.32
N ALA A 16 5.34 -0.47 -7.29
CA ALA A 16 5.30 -0.85 -8.70
C ALA A 16 5.74 -2.30 -8.94
N ASP A 17 6.67 -2.82 -8.13
CA ASP A 17 7.21 -4.17 -8.25
C ASP A 17 6.67 -5.15 -7.19
N VAL A 18 5.56 -4.84 -6.51
CA VAL A 18 5.03 -5.75 -5.48
C VAL A 18 4.67 -7.10 -6.13
N PRO A 19 5.21 -8.24 -5.64
CA PRO A 19 4.94 -9.54 -6.24
C PRO A 19 3.57 -10.08 -5.83
N LEU A 20 3.04 -11.05 -6.57
CA LEU A 20 1.82 -11.78 -6.18
C LEU A 20 2.03 -12.50 -4.84
N LEU A 21 3.18 -13.14 -4.69
CA LEU A 21 3.60 -13.83 -3.47
C LEU A 21 4.96 -13.27 -3.04
N ASP A 22 5.03 -12.74 -1.82
CA ASP A 22 6.25 -12.24 -1.19
C ASP A 22 6.64 -13.15 -0.03
N GLU A 23 7.77 -13.85 -0.17
CA GLU A 23 8.31 -14.75 0.85
C GLU A 23 9.58 -14.19 1.50
N SER A 24 9.87 -12.89 1.32
CA SER A 24 11.08 -12.27 1.87
C SER A 24 11.05 -12.09 3.40
N ASP A 25 9.86 -12.14 4.02
CA ASP A 25 9.71 -12.17 5.48
C ASP A 25 9.82 -13.62 5.98
N ALA A 26 10.89 -13.92 6.72
CA ALA A 26 11.19 -15.24 7.25
C ALA A 26 10.10 -15.83 8.17
N ARG A 27 9.20 -15.00 8.71
CA ARG A 27 8.13 -15.45 9.62
C ARG A 27 6.81 -15.69 8.89
N ARG A 28 6.49 -14.90 7.87
CA ARG A 28 5.17 -14.92 7.20
C ARG A 28 5.23 -14.51 5.73
N ALA A 29 4.76 -15.39 4.84
CA ALA A 29 4.56 -15.05 3.43
C ALA A 29 3.39 -14.07 3.25
N LYS A 30 3.51 -13.10 2.32
CA LYS A 30 2.45 -12.16 1.94
C LYS A 30 1.88 -12.52 0.56
N LEU A 31 0.56 -12.70 0.48
CA LEU A 31 -0.15 -12.88 -0.78
C LEU A 31 -0.88 -11.58 -1.15
N ASN A 32 -0.63 -11.06 -2.34
CA ASN A 32 -1.18 -9.80 -2.87
C ASN A 32 -2.08 -10.09 -4.08
N PRO A 33 -3.28 -10.66 -3.89
CA PRO A 33 -4.13 -11.13 -5.00
C PRO A 33 -4.61 -10.00 -5.92
N LEU A 34 -4.56 -8.76 -5.43
CA LEU A 34 -4.94 -7.56 -6.18
C LEU A 34 -3.73 -6.82 -6.76
N ALA A 35 -2.54 -7.44 -6.80
CA ALA A 35 -1.31 -6.78 -7.23
C ALA A 35 -1.44 -6.07 -8.59
N ASP A 36 -2.14 -6.71 -9.53
CA ASP A 36 -2.38 -6.21 -10.90
C ASP A 36 -3.65 -5.39 -11.08
N TRP A 37 -4.47 -5.23 -10.03
CA TRP A 37 -5.73 -4.51 -10.15
C TRP A 37 -5.50 -3.00 -10.18
N THR A 38 -6.15 -2.34 -11.13
CA THR A 38 -6.26 -0.88 -11.18
C THR A 38 -7.31 -0.38 -10.19
N TRP A 39 -7.33 0.93 -9.97
CA TRP A 39 -8.40 1.61 -9.24
C TRP A 39 -9.76 1.36 -9.89
N GLY A 40 -9.81 1.35 -11.22
CA GLY A 40 -11.02 1.04 -11.98
C GLY A 40 -11.53 -0.37 -11.69
N ASP A 41 -10.65 -1.37 -11.67
CA ASP A 41 -11.04 -2.76 -11.36
C ASP A 41 -11.61 -2.89 -9.95
N VAL A 42 -11.00 -2.23 -8.97
CA VAL A 42 -11.47 -2.22 -7.58
C VAL A 42 -12.88 -1.64 -7.49
N TRP A 43 -13.12 -0.46 -8.08
CA TRP A 43 -14.45 0.15 -8.03
C TRP A 43 -15.49 -0.57 -8.88
N HIS A 44 -15.08 -1.15 -10.00
CA HIS A 44 -15.95 -2.02 -10.78
C HIS A 44 -16.42 -3.19 -9.92
N TYR A 45 -15.51 -3.88 -9.24
CA TYR A 45 -15.86 -4.99 -8.36
C TYR A 45 -16.76 -4.57 -7.19
N ILE A 46 -16.43 -3.45 -6.52
CA ILE A 46 -17.25 -2.89 -5.44
C ILE A 46 -18.68 -2.64 -5.92
N GLY A 47 -18.84 -1.98 -7.07
CA GLY A 47 -20.14 -1.66 -7.65
C GLY A 47 -20.93 -2.89 -8.10
N GLN A 48 -20.29 -3.84 -8.79
CA GLN A 48 -20.95 -5.07 -9.26
C GLN A 48 -21.44 -5.97 -8.12
N ASN A 49 -20.69 -6.01 -7.00
CA ASN A 49 -20.97 -6.89 -5.88
C ASN A 49 -21.61 -6.18 -4.68
N ALA A 50 -21.95 -4.89 -4.82
CA ALA A 50 -22.50 -4.06 -3.76
C ALA A 50 -21.70 -4.14 -2.44
N VAL A 51 -20.36 -4.15 -2.56
CA VAL A 51 -19.47 -4.22 -1.40
C VAL A 51 -19.55 -2.91 -0.62
N PRO A 52 -19.82 -2.92 0.69
CA PRO A 52 -19.74 -1.70 1.50
C PRO A 52 -18.32 -1.13 1.47
N TYR A 53 -18.19 0.17 1.27
CA TYR A 53 -16.90 0.88 1.30
C TYR A 53 -16.96 2.07 2.27
N ASN A 54 -15.81 2.65 2.57
CA ASN A 54 -15.72 3.79 3.47
C ASN A 54 -16.21 5.09 2.79
N ALA A 55 -17.20 5.77 3.36
CA ALA A 55 -17.77 7.01 2.82
C ALA A 55 -16.76 8.14 2.60
N LEU A 56 -15.58 8.10 3.25
CA LEU A 56 -14.49 9.05 2.98
C LEU A 56 -13.99 8.98 1.53
N HIS A 57 -14.16 7.85 0.82
CA HIS A 57 -13.83 7.78 -0.60
C HIS A 57 -14.65 8.77 -1.44
N ASP A 58 -15.88 9.08 -1.03
CA ASP A 58 -16.72 10.10 -1.69
C ASP A 58 -16.30 11.53 -1.36
N ALA A 59 -15.52 11.70 -0.29
CA ALA A 59 -14.95 12.96 0.15
C ALA A 59 -13.49 13.16 -0.31
N PHE A 60 -13.11 12.53 -1.43
CA PHE A 60 -11.76 12.62 -2.03
C PHE A 60 -10.63 12.04 -1.17
N PHE A 61 -10.89 10.97 -0.40
CA PHE A 61 -9.85 10.18 0.29
C PHE A 61 -9.59 8.85 -0.44
N PRO A 62 -8.76 8.80 -1.50
CA PRO A 62 -8.47 7.55 -2.22
C PRO A 62 -7.64 6.56 -1.41
N SER A 63 -6.74 7.05 -0.54
CA SER A 63 -5.93 6.23 0.37
C SER A 63 -6.17 6.64 1.81
N ILE A 64 -6.72 5.72 2.63
CA ILE A 64 -7.13 6.01 4.01
C ILE A 64 -6.18 5.30 4.99
N GLY A 65 -5.73 6.02 6.01
CA GLY A 65 -4.95 5.50 7.15
C GLY A 65 -5.50 6.03 8.47
N CYS A 66 -4.62 6.34 9.42
CA CYS A 66 -5.00 7.00 10.68
C CYS A 66 -5.43 8.45 10.42
N GLU A 67 -6.38 8.94 11.22
CA GLU A 67 -6.93 10.29 11.12
C GLU A 67 -5.86 11.40 11.05
N PRO A 68 -4.84 11.46 11.93
CA PRO A 68 -3.89 12.59 11.91
C PRO A 68 -2.89 12.53 10.74
N CYS A 69 -2.86 11.41 10.00
CA CYS A 69 -1.90 11.17 8.91
C CYS A 69 -2.58 10.86 7.57
N THR A 70 -3.89 11.10 7.46
CA THR A 70 -4.67 11.00 6.21
C THR A 70 -5.44 12.29 5.92
N ARG A 71 -5.28 12.86 4.72
CA ARG A 71 -6.08 13.98 4.20
C ARG A 71 -6.72 13.66 2.86
N ALA A 72 -7.75 14.42 2.50
CA ALA A 72 -8.29 14.43 1.15
C ALA A 72 -7.24 14.96 0.15
N ILE A 73 -7.37 14.56 -1.11
CA ILE A 73 -6.51 15.02 -2.20
C ILE A 73 -7.32 15.77 -3.26
N SER A 74 -6.65 16.63 -4.02
CA SER A 74 -7.22 17.35 -5.17
C SER A 74 -7.13 16.51 -6.44
N LEU A 75 -7.90 16.88 -7.46
CA LEU A 75 -7.78 16.29 -8.79
C LEU A 75 -6.36 16.51 -9.35
N GLY A 76 -5.74 15.43 -9.82
CA GLY A 76 -4.38 15.44 -10.38
C GLY A 76 -3.26 15.22 -9.36
N GLU A 77 -3.54 15.24 -8.05
CA GLU A 77 -2.59 14.75 -7.05
C GLU A 77 -2.45 13.22 -7.13
N ASP A 78 -1.29 12.70 -6.71
CA ASP A 78 -1.02 11.26 -6.68
C ASP A 78 -1.98 10.53 -5.73
N PHE A 79 -2.30 9.27 -6.05
CA PHE A 79 -3.24 8.42 -5.31
C PHE A 79 -2.95 8.33 -3.80
N ARG A 80 -1.66 8.36 -3.38
CA ARG A 80 -1.24 8.28 -1.97
C ARG A 80 -0.73 9.59 -1.38
N SER A 81 -0.75 10.69 -2.12
CA SER A 81 -0.28 12.00 -1.66
C SER A 81 -0.95 12.49 -0.36
N GLY A 82 -2.16 12.04 -0.08
CA GLY A 82 -2.89 12.31 1.17
C GLY A 82 -2.37 11.57 2.40
N ARG A 83 -1.42 10.65 2.26
CA ARG A 83 -0.79 9.88 3.35
C ARG A 83 0.57 10.48 3.70
N TRP A 84 0.82 10.73 4.99
CA TRP A 84 2.08 11.33 5.46
C TRP A 84 2.47 12.55 4.62
N TRP A 85 1.51 13.46 4.40
CA TRP A 85 1.64 14.56 3.44
C TRP A 85 2.75 15.57 3.76
N TRP A 86 3.33 15.49 4.95
CA TRP A 86 4.46 16.30 5.41
C TRP A 86 5.83 15.61 5.27
N GLU A 87 5.87 14.32 4.92
CA GLU A 87 7.12 13.54 4.80
C GLU A 87 7.63 13.44 3.36
N ASP A 88 8.89 13.05 3.22
CA ASP A 88 9.54 12.75 1.94
C ASP A 88 8.82 11.59 1.21
N GLU A 89 8.54 11.77 -0.08
CA GLU A 89 7.86 10.77 -0.93
C GLU A 89 8.52 9.39 -0.89
N ASN A 90 9.84 9.31 -0.74
CA ASN A 90 10.58 8.06 -0.68
C ASN A 90 10.40 7.30 0.65
N ALA A 91 9.88 7.97 1.69
CA ALA A 91 9.67 7.39 3.02
C ALA A 91 8.24 6.89 3.26
N LYS A 92 7.31 7.04 2.29
CA LYS A 92 5.87 6.83 2.48
C LYS A 92 5.40 5.38 2.36
N GLU A 93 6.08 4.46 3.03
CA GLU A 93 5.61 3.08 3.19
C GLU A 93 5.37 2.72 4.65
N CYS A 94 4.28 1.99 4.91
CA CYS A 94 3.92 1.62 6.27
C CYS A 94 4.91 0.60 6.82
N GLY A 95 5.25 0.70 8.12
CA GLY A 95 6.05 -0.30 8.83
C GLY A 95 5.55 -1.75 8.72
N LEU A 96 4.28 -1.96 8.36
CA LEU A 96 3.71 -3.28 8.05
C LEU A 96 4.28 -3.92 6.77
N HIS A 97 4.88 -3.11 5.89
CA HIS A 97 5.34 -3.51 4.57
C HIS A 97 6.85 -3.32 4.38
N VAL A 98 7.54 -2.72 5.35
CA VAL A 98 9.00 -2.61 5.33
C VAL A 98 9.59 -4.02 5.44
N LYS A 99 10.57 -4.32 4.57
CA LYS A 99 11.33 -5.57 4.66
C LYS A 99 12.14 -5.53 5.96
N SER A 100 12.16 -6.64 6.70
CA SER A 100 13.08 -6.78 7.82
C SER A 100 14.51 -6.61 7.28
N ILE A 101 15.20 -5.56 7.74
CA ILE A 101 16.65 -5.48 7.56
C ILE A 101 17.21 -6.51 8.52
N ASP A 102 17.70 -7.64 8.00
CA ASP A 102 18.47 -8.57 8.82
C ASP A 102 19.77 -7.87 9.23
N SER A 103 19.93 -7.65 10.53
CA SER A 103 21.08 -6.98 11.14
C SER A 103 22.32 -7.88 11.20
N HIS A 104 22.63 -8.60 10.11
CA HIS A 104 23.73 -9.57 10.05
C HIS A 104 24.77 -9.31 8.95
N GLU A 105 24.72 -8.16 8.26
CA GLU A 105 25.71 -7.80 7.22
C GLU A 105 26.75 -6.76 7.65
N GLU A 106 26.82 -6.38 8.93
CA GLU A 106 27.83 -5.40 9.40
C GLU A 106 29.17 -6.01 9.88
N GLU A 107 29.32 -7.34 9.95
CA GLU A 107 30.50 -7.97 10.56
C GLU A 107 31.56 -8.54 9.58
N THR A 108 31.42 -8.38 8.26
CA THR A 108 32.38 -8.91 7.26
C THR A 108 33.14 -7.86 6.44
N LYS A 109 33.29 -6.65 6.97
CA LYS A 109 34.30 -5.69 6.47
C LYS A 109 35.12 -5.09 7.61
N ALA A 110 36.06 -5.90 8.12
CA ALA A 110 37.25 -5.45 8.83
C ALA A 110 38.46 -6.19 8.28
#